data_AF-A0A261F1J3-F1
#
_entry.id   AF-A0A261F1J3-F1
#
_cell.length_a   1.000
_cell.length_b   1.000
_cell.length_c   1.000
_cell.angle_alpha   90.00
_cell.angle_beta   90.00
_cell.angle_gamma   90.00
#
_symmetry.space_group_name_H-M   'P 1'
#
loop_
_entity.id
_entity.type
_entity.pdbx_description
1 polymer ?
#
loop_
_entity_poly.entity_id
_entity_poly.type
_entity_poly.pdbx_seq_one_letter_code
_entity_poly.pdbx_strand_id
1 'polypeptide(L)'
;MSQLSNMQNRPMAVKARTWTKVDYDVSAILTQCKEESGLSYRDIEARTGINYVRVRDICLAQHGTPTLAEYLAICDGFRLDPVNTLRSILADTPLLDDEQASDDAPLTADEIMTLAANTDPNRDTEAETPRD
;
A
#
# COMPACT_ATOMS: atom_id res chain seq x y z
N MET A 1 36.34 13.23 -39.08
CA MET A 1 35.06 12.58 -38.73
C MET A 1 35.40 11.29 -37.99
N SER A 2 34.97 10.98 -36.78
CA SER A 2 34.02 11.61 -35.88
C SER A 2 34.38 11.15 -34.46
N GLN A 3 34.53 12.09 -33.52
CA GLN A 3 34.63 11.83 -32.09
C GLN A 3 33.26 11.33 -31.63
N LEU A 4 33.11 10.04 -31.36
CA LEU A 4 31.89 9.50 -30.77
C LEU A 4 31.85 9.86 -29.29
N SER A 5 31.03 10.87 -29.04
CA SER A 5 30.59 11.42 -27.76
C SER A 5 30.47 10.36 -26.67
N ASN A 6 31.34 10.47 -25.66
CA ASN A 6 31.21 9.79 -24.39
C ASN A 6 30.06 10.49 -23.64
N MET A 7 28.83 10.06 -23.92
CA MET A 7 27.62 10.57 -23.29
C MET A 7 27.68 10.21 -21.80
N GLN A 8 28.12 11.19 -21.03
CA GLN A 8 28.12 11.21 -19.58
C GLN A 8 26.76 10.75 -19.06
N ASN A 9 26.73 9.56 -18.47
CA ASN A 9 25.65 9.10 -17.64
C ASN A 9 25.64 9.97 -16.37
N ARG A 10 25.05 11.17 -16.46
CA ARG A 10 24.89 12.06 -15.31
C ARG A 10 24.01 11.33 -14.30
N PRO A 11 24.45 11.12 -13.05
CA PRO A 11 23.57 10.55 -12.04
C PRO A 11 22.40 11.51 -11.86
N MET A 12 21.22 11.08 -12.30
CA MET A 12 19.96 11.73 -11.96
C MET A 12 19.90 11.78 -10.43
N ALA A 13 19.69 12.97 -9.86
CA ALA A 13 19.46 13.10 -8.43
C ALA A 13 18.17 12.33 -8.10
N VAL A 14 18.33 11.09 -7.66
CA VAL A 14 17.22 10.28 -7.16
C VAL A 14 16.76 11.00 -5.91
N LYS A 15 15.59 11.65 -5.98
CA LYS A 15 14.95 12.26 -4.82
C LYS A 15 14.98 11.24 -3.69
N ALA A 16 15.57 11.61 -2.56
CA ALA A 16 15.64 10.72 -1.40
C ALA A 16 14.22 10.23 -1.10
N ARG A 17 14.03 8.91 -1.05
CA ARG A 17 12.71 8.32 -0.77
C ARG A 17 12.24 8.85 0.58
N THR A 18 11.09 9.52 0.56
CA THR A 18 10.40 9.96 1.77
C THR A 18 9.75 8.74 2.39
N TRP A 19 9.84 8.62 3.72
CA TRP A 19 9.16 7.56 4.45
C TRP A 19 7.64 7.73 4.32
N THR A 20 7.00 6.71 3.80
CA THR A 20 5.54 6.56 3.76
C THR A 20 5.06 5.82 5.00
N LYS A 21 3.74 5.78 5.24
CA LYS A 21 3.17 5.01 6.35
C LYS A 21 3.59 3.53 6.28
N VAL A 22 3.54 2.93 5.09
CA VAL A 22 3.95 1.54 4.85
C VAL A 22 5.41 1.31 5.25
N ASP A 23 6.31 2.26 4.97
CA ASP A 23 7.72 2.14 5.37
C ASP A 23 7.88 2.16 6.90
N TYR A 24 7.11 3.01 7.58
CA TYR A 24 7.08 3.05 9.05
C TYR A 24 6.49 1.78 9.66
N ASP A 25 5.46 1.20 9.05
CA ASP A 25 4.87 -0.06 9.53
C ASP A 25 5.87 -1.22 9.38
N VAL A 26 6.64 -1.28 8.29
CA VAL A 26 7.74 -2.25 8.14
C VAL A 26 8.84 -2.05 9.20
N SER A 27 9.20 -0.79 9.50
CA SER A 27 10.13 -0.46 10.59
C SER A 27 9.61 -0.89 11.96
N ALA A 28 8.31 -0.69 12.21
CA ALA A 28 7.65 -1.09 13.45
C ALA A 28 7.66 -2.62 13.62
N ILE A 29 7.39 -3.38 12.55
CA ILE A 29 7.47 -4.85 12.56
C ILE A 29 8.87 -5.33 12.95
N LEU A 30 9.93 -4.78 12.35
CA LEU A 30 11.29 -5.17 12.71
C LEU A 30 11.63 -4.80 14.16
N THR A 31 11.18 -3.63 14.61
CA THR A 31 11.40 -3.16 15.98
C THR A 31 10.68 -4.04 16.99
N GLN A 32 9.43 -4.40 16.75
CA GLN A 32 8.67 -5.34 17.56
C GLN A 32 9.34 -6.72 17.59
N CYS A 33 9.72 -7.26 16.42
CA CYS A 33 10.44 -8.53 16.35
C CYS A 33 11.73 -8.52 17.17
N LYS A 34 12.48 -7.41 17.15
CA LYS A 34 13.68 -7.22 17.96
C LYS A 34 13.36 -7.20 19.45
N GLU A 35 12.33 -6.49 19.87
CA GLU A 35 11.92 -6.37 21.28
C GLU A 35 11.46 -7.71 21.84
N GLU A 36 10.58 -8.41 21.11
CA GLU A 36 10.04 -9.71 21.52
C GLU A 36 11.10 -10.81 21.57
N SER A 37 12.06 -10.78 20.63
CA SER A 37 13.13 -11.77 20.59
C SER A 37 14.31 -11.45 21.52
N GLY A 38 14.41 -10.21 22.03
CA GLY A 38 15.53 -9.75 22.83
C GLY A 38 16.87 -9.67 22.09
N LEU A 39 16.86 -9.77 20.76
CA LEU A 39 18.09 -9.86 19.96
C LEU A 39 18.84 -8.53 19.85
N SER A 40 20.17 -8.64 19.75
CA SER A 40 21.02 -7.52 19.36
C SER A 40 20.94 -7.29 17.85
N TYR A 41 21.35 -6.11 17.36
CA TYR A 41 21.40 -5.83 15.93
C TYR A 41 22.32 -6.80 15.16
N ARG A 42 23.37 -7.31 15.81
CA ARG A 42 24.28 -8.31 15.19
C ARG A 42 23.63 -9.69 15.07
N ASP A 43 22.81 -10.07 16.05
CA ASP A 43 22.09 -11.34 15.97
C ASP A 43 21.01 -11.28 14.87
N ILE A 44 20.39 -10.12 14.68
CA ILE A 44 19.44 -9.89 13.59
C ILE A 44 20.16 -9.92 12.23
N GLU A 45 21.37 -9.37 12.13
CA GLU A 45 22.19 -9.51 10.92
C GLU A 45 22.47 -10.97 10.59
N ALA A 46 22.89 -11.77 11.59
CA ALA A 46 23.12 -13.20 11.39
C ALA A 46 21.84 -13.96 10.97
N ARG A 47 20.67 -13.50 11.43
CA ARG A 47 19.36 -14.12 11.16
C ARG A 47 18.77 -13.73 9.80
N THR A 48 18.93 -12.47 9.39
CA THR A 48 18.25 -11.91 8.21
C THR A 48 19.19 -11.69 7.03
N GLY A 49 20.51 -11.69 7.25
CA GLY A 49 21.52 -11.30 6.26
C GLY A 49 21.59 -9.78 6.01
N ILE A 50 20.76 -8.97 6.67
CA ILE A 50 20.81 -7.51 6.57
C ILE A 50 21.93 -6.99 7.48
N ASN A 51 22.83 -6.16 6.96
CA ASN A 51 23.94 -5.63 7.76
C ASN A 51 23.46 -4.95 9.06
N TYR A 52 24.14 -5.14 10.19
CA TYR A 52 23.67 -4.65 11.50
C TYR A 52 23.47 -3.12 11.55
N VAL A 53 24.27 -2.34 10.80
CA VAL A 53 24.09 -0.89 10.70
C VAL A 53 22.76 -0.60 10.02
N ARG A 54 22.48 -1.32 8.92
CA ARG A 54 21.23 -1.17 8.18
C ARG A 54 20.01 -1.64 8.98
N VAL A 55 20.12 -2.72 9.76
CA VAL A 55 19.07 -3.15 10.71
C VAL A 55 18.75 -2.01 11.68
N ARG A 56 19.78 -1.40 12.29
CA ARG A 56 19.62 -0.26 13.19
C ARG A 56 18.95 0.92 12.48
N ASP A 57 19.39 1.25 11.26
CA ASP A 57 18.82 2.35 10.48
C ASP A 57 17.33 2.13 10.20
N ILE A 58 16.92 0.90 9.87
CA ILE A 58 15.52 0.55 9.67
C ILE A 58 14.73 0.71 10.98
N CYS A 59 15.23 0.19 12.11
CA CYS A 59 14.56 0.34 13.42
C CYS A 59 14.41 1.80 13.85
N LEU A 60 15.35 2.67 13.48
CA LEU A 60 15.32 4.09 13.84
C LEU A 60 14.68 4.99 12.77
N ALA A 61 14.19 4.41 11.68
CA ALA A 61 13.68 5.10 10.50
C ALA A 61 14.67 6.13 9.89
N GLN A 62 15.94 5.74 9.78
CA GLN A 62 17.04 6.59 9.30
C GLN A 62 17.61 6.08 7.97
N HIS A 63 18.32 6.98 7.27
CA HIS A 63 19.18 6.66 6.10
C HIS A 63 18.50 5.93 4.92
N GLY A 64 17.17 5.98 4.84
CA GLY A 64 16.39 5.53 3.69
C GLY A 64 15.38 4.44 4.04
N THR A 65 14.27 4.44 3.31
CA THR A 65 13.16 3.49 3.46
C THR A 65 13.61 2.04 3.27
N PRO A 66 12.99 1.06 3.93
CA PRO A 66 13.22 -0.35 3.65
C PRO A 66 12.98 -0.69 2.18
N THR A 67 13.73 -1.62 1.64
CA THR A 67 13.48 -2.21 0.32
C THR A 67 12.59 -3.44 0.46
N LEU A 68 11.95 -3.87 -0.64
CA LEU A 68 11.19 -5.12 -0.66
C LEU A 68 12.07 -6.33 -0.27
N ALA A 69 13.33 -6.35 -0.70
CA ALA A 69 14.26 -7.42 -0.35
C ALA A 69 14.54 -7.46 1.17
N GLU A 70 14.73 -6.29 1.79
CA GLU A 70 14.89 -6.18 3.25
C GLU A 70 13.61 -6.62 3.98
N TYR A 71 12.44 -6.22 3.49
CA TYR A 71 11.16 -6.68 4.03
C TYR A 71 11.03 -8.22 4.00
N LEU A 72 11.34 -8.85 2.85
CA LEU A 72 11.28 -10.30 2.71
C LEU A 72 12.31 -11.01 3.61
N ALA A 73 13.51 -10.45 3.74
CA ALA A 73 14.55 -10.98 4.64
C ALA A 73 14.14 -10.90 6.12
N ILE A 74 13.43 -9.84 6.52
CA ILE A 74 12.85 -9.74 7.86
C ILE A 74 11.78 -10.83 8.05
N CYS A 75 10.89 -11.01 7.07
CA CYS A 75 9.84 -12.02 7.15
C CYS A 75 10.43 -13.43 7.27
N ASP A 76 11.40 -13.77 6.43
CA ASP A 76 12.10 -15.06 6.47
C ASP A 76 12.82 -15.28 7.82
N GLY A 77 13.61 -14.29 8.25
CA GLY A 77 14.40 -14.37 9.48
C GLY A 77 13.54 -14.54 10.75
N PHE A 78 12.35 -13.94 10.79
CA PHE A 78 11.43 -14.01 11.93
C PHE A 78 10.25 -14.98 11.72
N ARG A 79 10.24 -15.75 10.62
CA ARG A 79 9.17 -16.70 10.27
C ARG A 79 7.78 -16.06 10.20
N LEU A 80 7.72 -14.83 9.69
CA LEU A 80 6.47 -14.14 9.37
C LEU A 80 5.99 -14.58 7.98
N ASP A 81 4.68 -14.70 7.79
CA ASP A 81 4.12 -14.88 6.45
C ASP A 81 4.07 -13.52 5.74
N PRO A 82 4.88 -13.27 4.70
CA PRO A 82 5.01 -11.95 4.09
C PRO A 82 3.70 -11.47 3.46
N VAL A 83 2.82 -12.36 3.00
CA VAL A 83 1.57 -11.93 2.37
C VAL A 83 0.57 -11.46 3.43
N ASN A 84 0.42 -12.22 4.51
CA ASN A 84 -0.48 -11.85 5.61
C ASN A 84 0.05 -10.64 6.36
N THR A 85 1.37 -10.54 6.60
CA THR A 85 1.96 -9.35 7.20
C THR A 85 1.72 -8.11 6.34
N LEU A 86 1.90 -8.20 5.02
CA LEU A 86 1.62 -7.07 4.12
C LEU A 86 0.13 -6.70 4.11
N ARG A 87 -0.78 -7.69 4.13
CA ARG A 87 -2.23 -7.43 4.26
C ARG A 87 -2.56 -6.66 5.53
N SER A 88 -1.96 -7.01 6.66
CA SER A 88 -2.17 -6.28 7.93
C SER A 88 -1.68 -4.82 7.83
N ILE A 89 -0.48 -4.60 7.27
CA ILE A 89 0.05 -3.24 7.03
C ILE A 89 -0.90 -2.40 6.17
N LEU A 90 -1.45 -3.01 5.12
CA LEU A 90 -2.36 -2.35 4.19
C LEU A 90 -3.76 -2.13 4.76
N ALA A 91 -4.22 -2.96 5.69
CA ALA A 91 -5.50 -2.76 6.37
C ALA A 91 -5.47 -1.59 7.36
N ASP A 92 -4.33 -1.39 8.03
CA ASP A 92 -4.11 -0.29 8.98
C ASP A 92 -3.76 1.04 8.28
N THR A 93 -3.47 0.98 6.98
CA THR A 93 -3.34 2.15 6.13
C THR A 93 -4.72 2.40 5.55
N PRO A 94 -5.40 3.52 5.85
CA PRO A 94 -6.56 3.90 5.04
C PRO A 94 -6.03 4.05 3.62
N LEU A 95 -6.23 3.02 2.81
CA LEU A 95 -6.21 3.15 1.37
C LEU A 95 -7.14 4.32 1.11
N LEU A 96 -6.59 5.36 0.49
CA LEU A 96 -7.30 6.53 -0.01
C LEU A 96 -8.72 6.08 -0.36
N ASP A 97 -9.72 6.63 0.35
CA ASP A 97 -11.12 6.25 0.27
C ASP A 97 -11.42 5.61 -1.09
N ASP A 98 -11.60 4.28 -1.09
CA ASP A 98 -12.29 3.62 -2.18
C ASP A 98 -13.71 4.21 -2.18
N GLU A 99 -13.87 5.34 -2.86
CA GLU A 99 -15.13 5.77 -3.48
C GLU A 99 -15.54 4.78 -4.59
N GLN A 100 -15.21 3.50 -4.46
CA GLN A 100 -16.05 2.41 -4.90
C GLN A 100 -16.94 2.01 -3.71
N ALA A 101 -17.86 2.92 -3.38
CA ALA A 101 -19.19 2.48 -3.03
C ALA A 101 -19.58 1.39 -4.04
N SER A 102 -19.88 0.21 -3.51
CA SER A 102 -20.28 -0.97 -4.24
C SER A 102 -21.36 -0.65 -5.28
N ASP A 103 -20.98 -0.49 -6.54
CA ASP A 103 -21.90 -0.50 -7.70
C ASP A 103 -22.56 -1.89 -7.89
N ASP A 104 -22.19 -2.87 -7.06
CA ASP A 104 -22.66 -4.25 -7.08
C ASP A 104 -23.64 -4.56 -5.91
N ALA A 105 -24.04 -3.56 -5.13
CA ALA A 105 -25.12 -3.74 -4.16
C ALA A 105 -26.46 -3.82 -4.93
N PRO A 106 -27.28 -4.87 -4.70
CA PRO A 106 -28.59 -4.93 -5.33
C PRO A 106 -29.43 -3.72 -4.92
N LEU A 107 -29.94 -3.00 -5.92
CA LEU A 107 -30.84 -1.86 -5.73
C LEU A 107 -31.99 -2.26 -4.82
N THR A 108 -32.38 -1.36 -3.92
CA THR A 108 -33.59 -1.51 -3.11
C THR A 108 -34.83 -1.47 -4.02
N ALA A 109 -35.94 -2.03 -3.54
CA ALA A 109 -37.19 -2.02 -4.30
C ALA A 109 -37.64 -0.60 -4.70
N ASP A 110 -37.39 0.39 -3.85
CA ASP A 110 -37.72 1.80 -4.10
C ASP A 110 -36.83 2.41 -5.19
N GLU A 111 -35.54 2.08 -5.21
CA GLU A 111 -34.62 2.52 -6.26
C GLU A 111 -34.95 1.88 -7.61
N ILE A 112 -35.32 0.58 -7.61
CA ILE A 112 -35.79 -0.12 -8.81
C ILE A 112 -37.07 0.55 -9.35
N MET A 113 -38.03 0.86 -8.48
CA MET A 113 -39.28 1.51 -8.88
C MET A 113 -39.03 2.91 -9.45
N THR A 114 -38.12 3.68 -8.83
CA THR A 114 -37.76 5.02 -9.29
C THR A 114 -37.03 4.98 -10.64
N LEU A 115 -36.11 4.04 -10.83
CA LEU A 115 -35.39 3.87 -12.09
C LEU A 115 -36.35 3.44 -13.21
N ALA A 116 -37.27 2.52 -12.92
CA ALA A 116 -38.29 2.07 -13.86
C ALA A 116 -39.19 3.23 -14.31
N ALA A 117 -39.69 4.05 -13.36
CA ALA A 117 -40.52 5.21 -13.68
C ALA A 117 -39.79 6.26 -14.56
N ASN A 118 -38.48 6.40 -14.38
CA ASN A 118 -37.66 7.33 -15.17
C ASN A 118 -37.28 6.80 -16.56
N THR A 119 -37.31 5.47 -16.73
CA THR A 119 -36.95 4.78 -17.99
C THR A 119 -38.20 4.38 -18.78
N ASP A 120 -39.40 4.58 -18.22
CA ASP A 120 -40.66 4.23 -18.87
C ASP A 120 -40.86 5.07 -20.16
N PRO A 121 -41.03 4.44 -21.34
CA PRO A 121 -41.26 5.17 -22.59
C PRO A 121 -42.58 5.96 -22.60
N ASN A 122 -43.52 5.64 -21.72
CA ASN A 122 -44.82 6.31 -21.60
C ASN A 122 -44.82 7.41 -20.52
N ARG A 123 -43.70 7.63 -19.82
CA ARG A 123 -43.55 8.59 -18.71
C ARG A 123 -44.13 9.97 -19.04
N ASP A 124 -43.80 10.49 -20.22
CA ASP A 124 -44.21 11.84 -20.63
C ASP A 124 -45.71 11.87 -20.98
N THR A 125 -46.27 10.76 -21.46
CA THR A 125 -47.71 10.67 -21.79
C THR A 125 -48.55 10.55 -20.51
N GLU A 126 -48.05 9.83 -19.50
CA GLU A 126 -48.69 9.72 -18.18
C GLU A 126 -48.57 10.99 -17.34
N ALA A 127 -47.52 11.79 -17.54
CA ALA A 127 -47.38 13.10 -16.92
C ALA A 127 -48.42 14.11 -17.42
N GLU A 128 -48.82 14.00 -18.70
CA GLU A 128 -49.79 14.90 -19.33
C GLU A 128 -51.24 14.46 -19.15
N THR A 129 -51.51 13.23 -18.68
CA THR A 129 -52.88 12.81 -18.37
C THR A 129 -53.42 13.56 -17.13
N PRO A 130 -54.53 14.31 -17.25
CA PRO A 130 -55.17 14.95 -16.12
C PRO A 130 -55.57 13.91 -15.07
N ARG A 131 -55.27 14.17 -13.80
CA ARG A 131 -55.76 13.36 -12.68
C ARG A 131 -57.18 13.84 -12.35
N ASP A 132 -58.16 12.95 -12.45
CA ASP A 132 -59.55 13.18 -12.00
C ASP A 132 -59.63 13.42 -10.48
#